data_AF-A0A9P9PEF5-F1
#
_entry.id   AF-A0A9P9PEF5-F1
#
_cell.length_a   1.000
_cell.length_b   1.000
_cell.length_c   1.000
_cell.angle_alpha   90.00
_cell.angle_beta   90.00
_cell.angle_gamma   90.00
#
_symmetry.space_group_name_H-M   'P 1'
#
loop_
_entity.id
_entity.type
_entity.pdbx_description
1 polymer ?
#
loop_
_entity_poly.entity_id
_entity_poly.type
_entity_poly.pdbx_seq_one_letter_code
_entity_poly.pdbx_strand_id
1 'polypeptide(L)'
;MALPYFDDAGHNAPELNSQQGFLFAVTDDRPSQATIQGKEPYYHGPPPQLPAHERSTTTRLDRRRWCILAFTGVFVALISGLAGGFIGQAIQKGRESSSPTTPSPTLSPTPSSTSPSDSNSTAIIPAASAPPGTVGNIVYPQTGCDFPASKARRRIANETTYSQKSYITICNSGWTEPGVKDDIIKLWTLTPSDCIEACISHNRGGVNERSCKGGSFFPSWTDRDEARKALKRPPGNCFLKNSTTGIGVNDREAAGIEVVALCMEGQCNGIGTG
;
A
#
# COMPACT_ATOMS: atom_id res chain seq x y z
N MET A 1 50.28 -12.22 -6.09
CA MET A 1 50.15 -10.95 -6.85
C MET A 1 48.89 -11.05 -7.68
N ALA A 2 47.82 -10.37 -7.28
CA ALA A 2 46.54 -10.38 -7.99
C ALA A 2 46.42 -9.08 -8.79
N LEU A 3 45.99 -9.18 -10.06
CA LEU A 3 45.82 -8.03 -10.95
C LEU A 3 44.56 -7.24 -10.55
N PRO A 4 44.61 -5.90 -10.59
CA PRO A 4 43.46 -5.06 -10.29
C PRO A 4 42.43 -5.14 -11.42
N TYR A 5 41.18 -5.37 -11.05
CA TYR A 5 40.00 -5.31 -11.91
C TYR A 5 39.53 -3.85 -12.00
N PHE A 6 39.53 -3.30 -13.22
CA PHE A 6 38.99 -1.98 -13.52
C PHE A 6 37.64 -2.15 -14.22
N ASP A 7 36.60 -1.56 -13.64
CA ASP A 7 35.24 -1.59 -14.17
C ASP A 7 34.93 -0.23 -14.83
N ASP A 8 34.99 -0.19 -16.16
CA ASP A 8 34.81 1.00 -17.01
C ASP A 8 33.34 1.22 -17.44
N ALA A 9 32.37 0.61 -16.75
CA ALA A 9 30.96 0.65 -17.14
C ALA A 9 30.21 1.98 -16.87
N GLY A 10 30.92 3.09 -16.59
CA GLY A 10 30.32 4.26 -15.94
C GLY A 10 29.89 5.45 -16.81
N HIS A 11 30.26 5.56 -18.10
CA HIS A 11 30.26 6.89 -18.75
C HIS A 11 29.42 7.08 -20.02
N ASN A 12 28.60 6.10 -20.43
CA ASN A 12 27.73 6.25 -21.61
C ASN A 12 26.29 5.77 -21.35
N ALA A 13 25.67 6.20 -20.24
CA ALA A 13 24.24 5.97 -20.05
C ALA A 13 23.44 7.10 -20.75
N PRO A 14 22.64 6.81 -21.78
CA PRO A 14 21.79 7.81 -22.43
C PRO A 14 20.70 8.33 -21.48
N GLU A 15 20.36 9.62 -21.61
CA GLU A 15 19.22 10.24 -20.90
C GLU A 15 17.93 9.44 -21.14
N LEU A 16 17.34 8.94 -20.05
CA LEU A 16 16.14 8.11 -20.07
C LEU A 16 14.88 8.96 -20.18
N ASN A 17 14.21 8.85 -21.33
CA ASN A 17 12.84 9.31 -21.56
C ASN A 17 11.83 8.47 -20.75
N SER A 18 10.76 9.05 -20.21
CA SER A 18 9.93 8.45 -19.13
C SER A 18 9.00 7.28 -19.52
N GLN A 19 9.29 6.57 -20.62
CA GLN A 19 8.66 5.29 -20.97
C GLN A 19 9.65 4.16 -20.68
N GLN A 20 9.93 3.93 -19.40
CA GLN A 20 10.93 2.95 -18.97
C GLN A 20 10.37 1.53 -18.98
N GLY A 21 10.64 0.77 -20.03
CA GLY A 21 10.60 -0.69 -19.96
C GLY A 21 11.84 -1.20 -19.24
N PHE A 22 11.69 -2.05 -18.24
CA PHE A 22 12.82 -2.67 -17.54
C PHE A 22 13.30 -3.90 -18.26
N LEU A 23 14.63 -4.07 -18.27
CA LEU A 23 15.30 -5.19 -18.90
C LEU A 23 15.53 -6.35 -17.90
N PHE A 24 14.97 -7.54 -18.14
CA PHE A 24 15.34 -8.78 -17.45
C PHE A 24 15.79 -9.85 -18.44
N ALA A 25 17.00 -10.39 -18.26
CA ALA A 25 17.51 -11.50 -19.04
C ALA A 25 16.98 -12.82 -18.47
N VAL A 26 16.20 -13.55 -19.26
CA VAL A 26 15.92 -14.97 -18.99
C VAL A 26 17.13 -15.74 -19.48
N THR A 27 18.03 -16.12 -18.57
CA THR A 27 19.07 -17.09 -18.89
C THR A 27 18.42 -18.44 -19.12
N ASP A 28 18.63 -18.99 -20.31
CA ASP A 28 18.24 -20.34 -20.69
C ASP A 28 19.18 -21.37 -20.02
N ASP A 29 19.39 -21.22 -18.71
CA ASP A 29 20.02 -22.25 -17.89
C ASP A 29 18.97 -23.32 -17.63
N ARG A 30 18.65 -24.07 -18.69
CA ARG A 30 17.93 -25.32 -18.57
C ARG A 30 18.97 -26.32 -18.03
N PRO A 31 19.01 -26.64 -16.72
CA PRO A 31 19.88 -27.71 -16.26
C PRO A 31 19.48 -28.96 -17.03
N SER A 32 20.48 -29.61 -17.64
CA SER A 32 20.32 -30.93 -18.23
C SER A 32 19.53 -31.79 -17.24
N GLN A 33 18.37 -32.24 -17.68
CA GLN A 33 17.41 -32.96 -16.87
C GLN A 33 18.09 -34.24 -16.38
N ALA A 34 18.60 -34.22 -15.15
CA ALA A 34 19.12 -35.41 -14.52
C ALA A 34 17.98 -36.44 -14.45
N THR A 35 18.24 -37.63 -14.99
CA THR A 35 17.33 -38.77 -14.94
C THR A 35 16.79 -38.93 -13.52
N ILE A 36 15.47 -38.76 -13.36
CA ILE A 36 14.79 -38.93 -12.07
C ILE A 36 14.88 -40.42 -11.70
N GLN A 37 15.92 -40.75 -10.93
CA GLN A 37 16.11 -42.07 -10.37
C GLN A 37 15.22 -42.20 -9.12
N GLY A 38 14.36 -43.22 -9.13
CA GLY A 38 13.84 -43.86 -7.93
C GLY A 38 13.03 -42.98 -6.98
N LYS A 39 11.71 -43.04 -7.12
CA LYS A 39 10.72 -42.55 -6.17
C LYS A 39 10.87 -43.26 -4.81
N GLU A 40 11.71 -42.74 -3.91
CA GLU A 40 11.66 -43.11 -2.50
C GLU A 40 10.44 -42.43 -1.84
N PRO A 41 9.64 -43.18 -1.07
CA PRO A 41 8.52 -42.60 -0.32
C PRO A 41 9.07 -41.65 0.74
N TYR A 42 8.90 -40.34 0.51
CA TYR A 42 9.23 -39.28 1.46
C TYR A 42 8.27 -39.39 2.65
N TYR A 43 8.66 -40.15 3.67
CA TYR A 43 8.00 -40.08 4.97
C TYR A 43 8.22 -38.67 5.52
N HIS A 44 7.14 -37.90 5.62
CA HIS A 44 7.13 -36.69 6.43
C HIS A 44 7.39 -37.10 7.88
N GLY A 45 8.65 -37.05 8.29
CA GLY A 45 9.00 -37.04 9.70
C GLY A 45 8.28 -35.88 10.38
N PRO A 46 7.75 -36.06 11.60
CA PRO A 46 7.10 -34.98 12.34
C PRO A 46 8.05 -33.77 12.39
N PRO A 47 7.57 -32.55 12.10
CA PRO A 47 8.42 -31.38 12.05
C PRO A 47 9.18 -31.26 13.38
N PRO A 48 10.50 -31.00 13.35
CA PRO A 48 11.26 -30.77 14.57
C PRO A 48 10.55 -29.67 15.36
N GLN A 49 10.21 -29.96 16.61
CA GLN A 49 9.62 -28.98 17.50
C GLN A 49 10.62 -27.83 17.65
N LEU A 50 10.38 -26.74 16.91
CA LEU A 50 11.13 -25.52 17.07
C LEU A 50 10.94 -25.06 18.52
N PRO A 51 12.03 -24.80 19.26
CA PRO A 51 11.93 -24.31 20.63
C PRO A 51 11.05 -23.05 20.60
N ALA A 52 10.03 -23.04 21.47
CA ALA A 52 9.14 -21.91 21.63
C ALA A 52 9.96 -20.63 21.74
N HIS A 53 9.90 -19.78 20.70
CA HIS A 53 10.53 -18.48 20.76
C HIS A 53 9.86 -17.70 21.89
N GLU A 54 10.61 -17.51 22.97
CA GLU A 54 10.27 -16.57 24.02
C GLU A 54 9.90 -15.23 23.40
N ARG A 55 8.65 -14.86 23.63
CA ARG A 55 8.07 -13.58 23.27
C ARG A 55 8.89 -12.50 23.95
N SER A 56 9.87 -11.96 23.24
CA SER A 56 10.67 -10.83 23.69
C SER A 56 9.79 -9.59 23.79
N THR A 57 9.17 -9.38 24.95
CA THR A 57 8.52 -8.12 25.34
C THR A 57 9.60 -7.10 25.67
N THR A 58 10.25 -6.55 24.64
CA THR A 58 11.08 -5.34 24.79
C THR A 58 10.34 -4.13 24.25
N THR A 59 9.34 -3.67 25.00
CA THR A 59 8.87 -2.29 24.94
C THR A 59 9.87 -1.37 25.65
N ARG A 60 11.09 -1.26 25.12
CA ARG A 60 11.92 -0.06 25.33
C ARG A 60 11.42 1.03 24.39
N LEU A 61 10.14 1.38 24.54
CA LEU A 61 9.58 2.56 23.91
C LEU A 61 10.17 3.77 24.64
N ASP A 62 11.24 4.27 24.02
CA ASP A 62 11.89 5.56 24.21
C ASP A 62 11.31 6.41 25.35
N ARG A 63 11.93 6.31 26.52
CA ARG A 63 11.73 7.21 27.67
C ARG A 63 11.72 8.69 27.25
N ARG A 64 12.46 9.02 26.18
CA ARG A 64 12.52 10.36 25.59
C ARG A 64 11.19 10.81 24.97
N ARG A 65 10.42 9.91 24.34
CA ARG A 65 9.09 10.24 23.80
C ARG A 65 8.07 10.51 24.92
N TRP A 66 8.14 9.75 26.01
CA TRP A 66 7.31 10.00 27.19
C TRP A 66 7.62 11.35 27.85
N CYS A 67 8.90 11.73 27.94
CA CYS A 67 9.27 13.06 28.44
C CYS A 67 8.71 14.18 27.55
N ILE A 68 8.80 14.06 26.23
CA ILE A 68 8.28 15.08 25.31
C ILE A 68 6.77 15.22 25.48
N LEU A 69 6.01 14.11 25.50
CA LEU A 69 4.55 14.14 25.69
C LEU A 69 4.14 14.78 27.02
N ALA A 70 4.88 14.53 28.11
CA ALA A 70 4.61 15.15 29.40
C ALA A 70 4.80 16.67 29.34
N PHE A 71 5.87 17.16 28.70
CA PHE A 71 6.10 18.60 28.54
C PHE A 71 5.03 19.27 27.67
N THR A 72 4.62 18.65 26.56
CA THR A 72 3.56 19.21 25.71
C THR A 72 2.23 19.29 26.47
N GLY A 73 1.89 18.27 27.28
CA GLY A 73 0.69 18.27 28.10
C GLY A 73 0.64 19.40 29.12
N VAL A 74 1.75 19.64 29.83
CA VAL A 74 1.87 20.76 30.78
C VAL A 74 1.75 22.10 30.07
N PHE A 75 2.38 22.26 28.90
CA PHE A 75 2.32 23.50 28.13
C PHE A 75 0.90 23.83 27.65
N VAL A 76 0.16 22.83 27.16
CA VAL A 76 -1.24 22.99 26.75
C VAL A 76 -2.13 23.33 27.95
N ALA A 77 -1.94 22.68 29.11
CA ALA A 77 -2.68 22.98 30.33
C ALA A 77 -2.43 24.42 30.83
N LEU A 78 -1.22 24.94 30.65
CA LEU A 78 -0.86 26.30 31.03
C LEU A 78 -1.55 27.33 30.12
N ILE A 79 -1.54 27.10 28.80
CA ILE A 79 -2.22 27.97 27.84
C ILE A 79 -3.74 27.94 28.03
N SER A 80 -4.32 26.76 28.24
CA SER A 80 -5.77 26.63 28.45
C SER A 80 -6.23 27.24 29.78
N GLY A 81 -5.42 27.14 30.84
CA GLY A 81 -5.66 27.84 32.10
C GLY A 81 -5.63 29.35 31.95
N LEU A 82 -4.67 29.88 31.19
CA LEU A 82 -4.57 31.32 30.91
C LEU A 82 -5.76 31.81 30.06
N ALA A 83 -6.10 31.12 28.98
CA ALA A 83 -7.22 31.51 28.10
C ALA A 83 -8.59 31.34 28.77
N GLY A 84 -8.78 30.26 29.53
CA GLY A 84 -10.02 29.99 30.28
C GLY A 84 -10.29 31.02 31.39
N GLY A 85 -9.24 31.57 32.00
CA GLY A 85 -9.35 32.64 32.99
C GLY A 85 -9.98 33.93 32.46
N PHE A 86 -9.79 34.25 31.18
CA PHE A 86 -10.37 35.45 30.56
C PHE A 86 -11.82 35.28 30.11
N ILE A 87 -12.22 34.07 29.68
CA ILE A 87 -13.60 33.82 29.21
C ILE A 87 -14.59 33.72 30.37
N GLY A 88 -14.14 33.29 31.56
CA GLY A 88 -14.98 33.17 32.76
C GLY A 88 -15.56 34.50 33.26
N GLN A 89 -14.92 35.65 32.98
CA GLN A 89 -15.45 36.96 33.38
C GLN A 89 -16.51 37.54 32.43
N ALA A 90 -16.63 37.04 31.20
CA ALA A 90 -17.59 37.57 30.22
C ALA A 90 -18.99 36.92 30.31
N ILE A 91 -19.11 35.72 30.87
CA ILE A 91 -20.36 34.93 30.82
C ILE A 91 -21.36 35.29 31.94
N GLN A 92 -20.97 36.02 32.98
CA GLN A 92 -21.92 36.47 34.01
C GLN A 92 -22.88 37.60 33.55
N LYS A 93 -22.78 38.09 32.29
CA LYS A 93 -23.54 39.25 31.83
C LYS A 93 -24.60 39.00 30.74
N GLY A 94 -24.87 37.75 30.36
CA GLY A 94 -25.67 37.49 29.14
C GLY A 94 -26.65 36.33 29.21
N ARG A 95 -27.31 36.08 30.34
CA ARG A 95 -28.30 34.99 30.45
C ARG A 95 -29.73 35.51 30.60
N GLU A 96 -30.21 36.22 29.58
CA GLU A 96 -31.64 36.40 29.33
C GLU A 96 -31.93 36.28 27.82
N SER A 97 -32.92 35.45 27.49
CA SER A 97 -33.55 35.26 26.16
C SER A 97 -32.69 34.51 25.12
N SER A 98 -33.14 33.47 24.41
CA SER A 98 -34.48 33.22 23.86
C SER A 98 -34.63 31.77 23.34
N SER A 99 -35.91 31.40 23.22
CA SER A 99 -36.58 30.16 22.79
C SER A 99 -36.11 29.44 21.50
N PRO A 100 -36.52 28.16 21.32
CA PRO A 100 -36.10 27.29 20.22
C PRO A 100 -36.97 27.48 18.96
N THR A 101 -36.38 27.32 17.77
CA THR A 101 -37.13 27.31 16.50
C THR A 101 -36.65 26.18 15.58
N THR A 102 -37.56 25.21 15.43
CA THR A 102 -38.01 24.49 14.23
C THR A 102 -36.99 23.76 13.32
N PRO A 103 -37.18 22.44 13.09
CA PRO A 103 -36.42 21.66 12.11
C PRO A 103 -36.92 21.87 10.68
N SER A 104 -35.99 21.93 9.72
CA SER A 104 -36.25 22.04 8.28
C SER A 104 -35.91 20.71 7.59
N PRO A 105 -36.75 20.20 6.66
CA PRO A 105 -36.48 18.97 5.92
C PRO A 105 -35.56 19.26 4.73
N THR A 106 -34.48 18.49 4.57
CA THR A 106 -33.58 18.60 3.41
C THR A 106 -33.59 17.31 2.59
N LEU A 107 -33.75 17.53 1.28
CA LEU A 107 -34.03 16.60 0.21
C LEU A 107 -32.90 15.59 -0.07
N SER A 108 -33.31 14.37 -0.40
CA SER A 108 -32.44 13.29 -0.92
C SER A 108 -31.92 13.61 -2.32
N PRO A 109 -30.61 13.51 -2.59
CA PRO A 109 -30.08 13.49 -3.94
C PRO A 109 -30.05 12.06 -4.53
N THR A 110 -30.55 11.95 -5.75
CA THR A 110 -30.51 10.76 -6.61
C THR A 110 -29.09 10.59 -7.19
N PRO A 111 -28.42 9.43 -7.05
CA PRO A 111 -27.13 9.20 -7.69
C PRO A 111 -27.30 8.82 -9.16
N SER A 112 -26.64 9.57 -10.05
CA SER A 112 -26.51 9.26 -11.47
C SER A 112 -25.46 8.17 -11.67
N SER A 113 -25.90 7.01 -12.18
CA SER A 113 -25.05 5.91 -12.63
C SER A 113 -24.33 6.31 -13.93
N THR A 114 -23.00 6.37 -13.88
CA THR A 114 -22.15 6.46 -15.08
C THR A 114 -21.36 5.15 -15.17
N SER A 115 -21.58 4.43 -16.27
CA SER A 115 -20.93 3.15 -16.56
C SER A 115 -19.41 3.35 -16.74
N PRO A 116 -18.56 2.51 -16.14
CA PRO A 116 -17.12 2.58 -16.37
C PRO A 116 -16.79 2.11 -17.80
N SER A 117 -15.90 2.84 -18.47
CA SER A 117 -15.31 2.42 -19.74
C SER A 117 -14.22 1.38 -19.47
N ASP A 118 -14.40 0.18 -20.03
CA ASP A 118 -13.46 -0.92 -19.98
C ASP A 118 -12.11 -0.51 -20.60
N SER A 119 -11.12 -0.24 -19.75
CA SER A 119 -9.75 -0.05 -20.18
C SER A 119 -9.11 -1.42 -20.37
N ASN A 120 -9.14 -1.91 -21.60
CA ASN A 120 -8.49 -3.17 -22.00
C ASN A 120 -6.97 -3.09 -21.77
N SER A 121 -6.49 -3.59 -20.63
CA SER A 121 -5.07 -3.89 -20.42
C SER A 121 -4.68 -5.05 -21.35
N THR A 122 -4.13 -4.71 -22.50
CA THR A 122 -3.61 -5.70 -23.45
C THR A 122 -2.30 -6.24 -22.89
N ALA A 123 -2.33 -7.40 -22.26
CA ALA A 123 -1.12 -8.13 -21.92
C ALA A 123 -0.40 -8.47 -23.23
N ILE A 124 0.76 -7.82 -23.47
CA ILE A 124 1.60 -8.14 -24.62
C ILE A 124 2.27 -9.49 -24.31
N ILE A 125 1.65 -10.57 -24.79
CA ILE A 125 2.29 -11.89 -24.80
C ILE A 125 3.50 -11.74 -25.74
N PRO A 126 4.75 -11.96 -25.28
CA PRO A 126 5.88 -11.96 -26.18
C PRO A 126 5.64 -13.00 -27.27
N ALA A 127 5.86 -12.61 -28.53
CA ALA A 127 5.71 -13.52 -29.65
C ALA A 127 6.52 -14.80 -29.39
N ALA A 128 5.93 -15.97 -29.65
CA ALA A 128 6.53 -17.28 -29.39
C ALA A 128 7.87 -17.52 -30.10
N SER A 129 8.32 -16.59 -30.93
CA SER A 129 9.56 -16.59 -31.70
C SER A 129 10.63 -15.63 -31.17
N ALA A 130 10.47 -15.04 -29.98
CA ALA A 130 11.49 -14.19 -29.38
C ALA A 130 12.79 -15.01 -29.15
N PRO A 131 13.95 -14.59 -29.72
CA PRO A 131 15.22 -15.25 -29.49
C PRO A 131 15.54 -15.44 -28.00
N PRO A 132 16.27 -16.52 -27.60
CA PRO A 132 16.80 -16.65 -26.25
C PRO A 132 17.59 -15.39 -25.85
N GLY A 133 17.34 -14.86 -24.65
CA GLY A 133 17.90 -13.58 -24.21
C GLY A 133 17.14 -12.35 -24.70
N THR A 134 16.01 -12.51 -25.40
CA THR A 134 15.11 -11.38 -25.68
C THR A 134 14.53 -10.87 -24.39
N VAL A 135 14.83 -9.62 -24.12
CA VAL A 135 14.38 -8.97 -22.91
C VAL A 135 12.96 -8.47 -23.12
N GLY A 136 12.03 -8.98 -22.31
CA GLY A 136 10.66 -8.48 -22.28
C GLY A 136 10.60 -7.14 -21.54
N ASN A 137 9.71 -6.25 -21.95
CA ASN A 137 9.42 -5.04 -21.18
C ASN A 137 8.43 -5.39 -20.07
N ILE A 138 8.78 -5.09 -18.82
CA ILE A 138 7.79 -5.06 -17.74
C ILE A 138 6.89 -3.85 -17.99
N VAL A 139 5.65 -4.09 -18.38
CA VAL A 139 4.65 -3.03 -18.50
C VAL A 139 4.25 -2.62 -17.10
N TYR A 140 4.35 -1.31 -16.80
CA TYR A 140 3.85 -0.78 -15.55
C TYR A 140 2.36 -1.08 -15.40
N PRO A 141 1.92 -1.60 -14.26
CA PRO A 141 0.51 -1.87 -14.05
C PRO A 141 -0.29 -0.59 -14.10
N GLN A 142 -1.32 -0.58 -14.94
CA GLN A 142 -2.27 0.52 -14.98
C GLN A 142 -3.22 0.43 -13.79
N THR A 143 -3.27 1.49 -12.98
CA THR A 143 -4.21 1.63 -11.86
C THR A 143 -5.53 2.30 -12.25
N GLY A 144 -5.60 2.89 -13.44
CA GLY A 144 -6.67 3.80 -13.86
C GLY A 144 -6.57 5.22 -13.27
N CYS A 145 -5.51 5.49 -12.50
CA CYS A 145 -5.24 6.81 -11.97
C CYS A 145 -4.36 7.61 -12.94
N ASP A 146 -4.72 8.86 -13.19
CA ASP A 146 -3.96 9.72 -14.11
C ASP A 146 -2.78 10.39 -13.39
N PHE A 147 -1.94 9.65 -12.67
CA PHE A 147 -0.78 10.22 -11.97
C PHE A 147 0.45 10.30 -12.91
N PRO A 148 1.30 11.34 -12.85
CA PRO A 148 1.23 12.53 -11.99
C PRO A 148 0.37 13.68 -12.55
N ALA A 149 -0.30 13.49 -13.70
CA ALA A 149 -1.08 14.52 -14.37
C ALA A 149 -2.26 15.05 -13.52
N SER A 150 -2.83 14.20 -12.67
CA SER A 150 -3.94 14.46 -11.77
C SER A 150 -3.61 13.99 -10.36
N LYS A 151 -3.81 14.91 -9.42
CA LYS A 151 -3.69 14.66 -7.98
C LYS A 151 -5.05 14.39 -7.34
N ALA A 152 -6.11 14.31 -8.15
CA ALA A 152 -7.47 14.13 -7.67
C ALA A 152 -7.64 12.75 -7.01
N ARG A 153 -8.26 12.73 -5.83
CA ARG A 153 -8.65 11.51 -5.15
C ARG A 153 -9.91 10.94 -5.79
N ARG A 154 -9.72 10.14 -6.83
CA ARG A 154 -10.81 9.42 -7.50
C ARG A 154 -10.97 8.03 -6.93
N ARG A 155 -12.21 7.54 -6.89
CA ARG A 155 -12.55 6.15 -6.57
C ARG A 155 -12.93 5.45 -7.86
N ILE A 156 -12.27 4.34 -8.14
CA ILE A 156 -12.50 3.53 -9.34
C ILE A 156 -12.94 2.15 -8.86
N ALA A 157 -14.17 1.76 -9.20
CA ALA A 157 -14.64 0.40 -8.97
C ALA A 157 -13.96 -0.54 -9.97
N ASN A 158 -13.44 -1.64 -9.47
CA ASN A 158 -12.74 -2.66 -10.24
C ASN A 158 -13.18 -4.05 -9.77
N GLU A 159 -12.87 -5.06 -10.56
CA GLU A 159 -13.03 -6.46 -10.19
C GLU A 159 -11.69 -7.18 -10.30
N THR A 160 -11.46 -8.15 -9.41
CA THR A 160 -10.26 -8.97 -9.51
C THR A 160 -10.36 -9.93 -10.69
N THR A 161 -9.23 -10.16 -11.35
CA THR A 161 -9.13 -10.91 -12.60
C THR A 161 -9.51 -12.38 -12.43
N TYR A 162 -9.18 -12.98 -11.29
CA TYR A 162 -9.34 -14.43 -11.08
C TYR A 162 -10.63 -14.79 -10.34
N SER A 163 -10.86 -14.17 -9.18
CA SER A 163 -12.01 -14.49 -8.31
C SER A 163 -13.24 -13.61 -8.56
N GLN A 164 -13.15 -12.64 -9.48
CA GLN A 164 -14.23 -11.73 -9.85
C GLN A 164 -14.83 -11.05 -8.62
N LYS A 165 -13.98 -10.63 -7.68
CA LYS A 165 -14.40 -9.91 -6.49
C LYS A 165 -14.23 -8.41 -6.71
N SER A 166 -15.27 -7.67 -6.39
CA SER A 166 -15.26 -6.22 -6.47
C SER A 166 -14.30 -5.61 -5.43
N TYR A 167 -13.58 -4.59 -5.86
CA TYR A 167 -12.76 -3.75 -5.00
C TYR A 167 -12.75 -2.32 -5.55
N ILE A 168 -12.29 -1.38 -4.73
CA ILE A 168 -12.18 0.03 -5.09
C ILE A 168 -10.70 0.41 -5.06
N THR A 169 -10.22 0.96 -6.16
CA THR A 169 -8.94 1.68 -6.22
C THR A 169 -9.18 3.14 -5.89
N ILE A 170 -8.50 3.66 -4.88
CA ILE A 170 -8.56 5.06 -4.48
C ILE A 170 -7.25 5.73 -4.92
N CYS A 171 -7.35 6.58 -5.94
CA CYS A 171 -6.23 7.27 -6.55
C CYS A 171 -5.60 8.30 -5.59
N ASN A 172 -4.30 8.53 -5.78
CA ASN A 172 -3.48 9.48 -5.02
C ASN A 172 -3.75 9.40 -3.51
N SER A 173 -3.85 8.17 -2.99
CA SER A 173 -4.21 7.91 -1.60
C SER A 173 -3.38 6.76 -1.06
N GLY A 174 -2.88 6.92 0.16
CA GLY A 174 -2.05 5.93 0.86
C GLY A 174 -2.59 5.62 2.24
N TRP A 175 -2.17 4.51 2.82
CA TRP A 175 -2.49 4.18 4.21
C TRP A 175 -1.53 4.91 5.16
N THR A 176 -2.00 6.01 5.72
CA THR A 176 -1.32 6.83 6.72
C THR A 176 -1.39 6.21 8.12
N GLU A 177 -0.52 6.64 9.04
CA GLU A 177 -0.52 6.15 10.43
C GLU A 177 -1.90 6.36 11.11
N PRO A 178 -2.40 5.38 11.89
CA PRO A 178 -1.71 4.17 12.36
C PRO A 178 -1.57 3.03 11.33
N GLY A 179 -2.13 3.16 10.14
CA GLY A 179 -2.25 2.12 9.11
C GLY A 179 -0.94 1.48 8.62
N VAL A 180 0.23 2.01 8.96
CA VAL A 180 1.53 1.35 8.73
C VAL A 180 1.78 0.21 9.72
N LYS A 181 1.26 0.31 10.94
CA LYS A 181 1.32 -0.77 11.95
C LYS A 181 0.34 -1.91 11.64
N ASP A 182 -0.60 -1.64 10.74
CA ASP A 182 -1.64 -2.57 10.30
C ASP A 182 -1.26 -3.33 9.02
N ASP A 183 0.00 -3.23 8.59
CA ASP A 183 0.59 -4.12 7.60
C ASP A 183 0.47 -5.57 8.10
N ILE A 184 -0.24 -6.40 7.35
CA ILE A 184 -0.34 -7.85 7.59
C ILE A 184 0.89 -8.54 6.98
N ILE A 185 1.07 -8.33 5.67
CA ILE A 185 2.15 -8.91 4.87
C ILE A 185 2.49 -7.98 3.72
N LYS A 186 3.72 -8.10 3.23
CA LYS A 186 4.25 -7.37 2.09
C LYS A 186 4.59 -8.37 1.01
N LEU A 187 4.14 -8.10 -0.20
CA LEU A 187 4.40 -8.97 -1.34
C LEU A 187 4.67 -8.16 -2.59
N TRP A 188 5.15 -8.88 -3.60
CA TRP A 188 5.32 -8.39 -4.95
C TRP A 188 4.16 -8.87 -5.79
N THR A 189 3.42 -7.93 -6.36
CA THR A 189 2.34 -8.22 -7.28
C THR A 189 2.52 -7.46 -8.58
N LEU A 190 2.07 -8.07 -9.68
CA LEU A 190 2.14 -7.42 -10.98
C LEU A 190 1.05 -6.37 -11.11
N THR A 191 -0.15 -6.63 -10.60
CA THR A 191 -1.30 -5.72 -10.72
C THR A 191 -1.95 -5.40 -9.37
N PRO A 192 -2.78 -4.33 -9.30
CA PRO A 192 -3.66 -4.09 -8.15
C PRO A 192 -4.62 -5.26 -7.88
N SER A 193 -5.12 -5.89 -8.93
CA SER A 193 -5.99 -7.07 -8.89
C SER A 193 -5.31 -8.22 -8.13
N ASP A 194 -4.06 -8.54 -8.47
CA ASP A 194 -3.27 -9.58 -7.80
C ASP A 194 -3.03 -9.26 -6.31
N CYS A 195 -2.88 -7.98 -5.96
CA CYS A 195 -2.75 -7.52 -4.57
C CYS A 195 -4.03 -7.81 -3.76
N ILE A 196 -5.20 -7.59 -4.36
CA ILE A 196 -6.49 -7.94 -3.73
C ILE A 196 -6.72 -9.45 -3.72
N GLU A 197 -6.31 -10.20 -4.76
CA GLU A 197 -6.36 -11.66 -4.73
C GLU A 197 -5.55 -12.25 -3.58
N ALA A 198 -4.36 -11.70 -3.31
CA ALA A 198 -3.56 -12.07 -2.15
C ALA A 198 -4.30 -11.77 -0.83
N CYS A 199 -5.00 -10.63 -0.75
CA CYS A 199 -5.86 -10.27 0.38
C CYS A 199 -6.99 -11.27 0.61
N ILE A 200 -7.67 -11.68 -0.46
CA ILE A 200 -8.75 -12.68 -0.42
C ILE A 200 -8.20 -14.04 0.00
N SER A 201 -7.08 -14.47 -0.59
CA SER A 201 -6.41 -15.73 -0.26
C SER A 201 -6.00 -15.77 1.21
N HIS A 202 -5.41 -14.68 1.72
CA HIS A 202 -5.07 -14.53 3.14
C HIS A 202 -6.28 -14.71 4.06
N ASN A 203 -7.43 -14.17 3.68
CA ASN A 203 -8.68 -14.31 4.45
C ASN A 203 -9.25 -15.73 4.43
N ARG A 204 -9.01 -16.52 3.38
CA ARG A 204 -9.46 -17.93 3.31
C ARG A 204 -8.71 -18.86 4.26
N GLY A 205 -7.49 -18.48 4.67
CA GLY A 205 -6.66 -19.25 5.60
C GLY A 205 -7.24 -19.43 7.01
N GLY A 206 -8.37 -18.78 7.33
CA GLY A 206 -9.31 -19.26 8.35
C GLY A 206 -8.96 -19.06 9.82
N VAL A 207 -7.79 -18.53 10.20
CA VAL A 207 -7.42 -18.42 11.64
C VAL A 207 -6.64 -17.15 12.00
N ASN A 208 -6.57 -16.16 11.10
CA ASN A 208 -5.77 -14.97 11.34
C ASN A 208 -6.56 -13.95 12.17
N GLU A 209 -6.01 -13.53 13.32
CA GLU A 209 -6.53 -12.41 14.14
C GLU A 209 -6.68 -11.09 13.36
N ARG A 210 -6.06 -11.01 12.17
CA ARG A 210 -6.05 -9.85 11.28
C ARG A 210 -6.62 -10.23 9.91
N SER A 211 -7.91 -9.97 9.74
CA SER A 211 -8.57 -10.07 8.42
C SER A 211 -8.06 -8.95 7.52
N CYS A 212 -7.66 -9.29 6.30
CA CYS A 212 -7.28 -8.33 5.30
C CYS A 212 -8.50 -7.59 4.76
N LYS A 213 -8.45 -6.25 4.76
CA LYS A 213 -9.50 -5.33 4.31
C LYS A 213 -9.18 -4.68 2.97
N GLY A 214 -7.92 -4.72 2.55
CA GLY A 214 -7.42 -4.12 1.33
C GLY A 214 -5.90 -4.09 1.31
N GLY A 215 -5.34 -3.14 0.58
CA GLY A 215 -3.89 -2.98 0.48
C GLY A 215 -3.43 -1.58 0.08
N SER A 216 -2.14 -1.31 0.24
CA SER A 216 -1.45 -0.19 -0.40
C SER A 216 -0.67 -0.72 -1.59
N PHE A 217 -0.80 -0.09 -2.75
CA PHE A 217 -0.11 -0.51 -3.96
C PHE A 217 0.72 0.63 -4.57
N PHE A 218 1.94 0.30 -5.01
CA PHE A 218 2.94 1.22 -5.53
C PHE A 218 3.31 0.80 -6.96
N PRO A 219 2.66 1.35 -7.99
CA PRO A 219 2.80 0.87 -9.38
C PRO A 219 4.23 1.02 -9.93
N SER A 220 4.93 2.09 -9.54
CA SER A 220 6.31 2.36 -10.00
C SER A 220 7.35 1.46 -9.35
N TRP A 221 7.03 0.83 -8.22
CA TRP A 221 7.92 -0.13 -7.57
C TRP A 221 7.78 -1.47 -8.26
N THR A 222 8.25 -1.55 -9.50
CA THR A 222 8.53 -2.81 -10.19
C THR A 222 10.00 -3.19 -10.03
N ASP A 223 10.89 -2.21 -9.81
CA ASP A 223 12.28 -2.43 -9.44
C ASP A 223 12.45 -2.61 -7.92
N ARG A 224 12.99 -3.77 -7.54
CA ARG A 224 13.31 -4.13 -6.16
C ARG A 224 14.34 -3.20 -5.54
N ASP A 225 15.30 -2.72 -6.32
CA ASP A 225 16.39 -1.88 -5.83
C ASP A 225 15.93 -0.45 -5.56
N GLU A 226 15.11 0.11 -6.44
CA GLU A 226 14.43 1.37 -6.21
C GLU A 226 13.54 1.32 -4.97
N ALA A 227 12.67 0.29 -4.87
CA ALA A 227 11.80 0.12 -3.71
C ALA A 227 12.60 -0.03 -2.40
N ARG A 228 13.72 -0.76 -2.43
CA ARG A 228 14.62 -0.94 -1.27
C ARG A 228 15.25 0.38 -0.84
N LYS A 229 15.72 1.20 -1.78
CA LYS A 229 16.28 2.54 -1.51
C LYS A 229 15.21 3.46 -0.88
N ALA A 230 13.99 3.45 -1.41
CA ALA A 230 12.91 4.30 -0.94
C ALA A 230 12.37 3.92 0.46
N LEU A 231 12.25 2.62 0.74
CA LEU A 231 11.61 2.12 1.96
C LEU A 231 12.55 1.94 3.15
N LYS A 232 13.86 1.79 2.93
CA LYS A 232 14.83 1.36 3.96
C LYS A 232 14.39 0.08 4.71
N ARG A 233 13.59 -0.76 4.06
CA ARG A 233 12.94 -1.98 4.59
C ARG A 233 12.90 -3.04 3.49
N PRO A 234 12.58 -4.31 3.80
CA PRO A 234 12.36 -5.33 2.79
C PRO A 234 11.39 -4.80 1.71
N PRO A 235 11.78 -4.86 0.44
CA PRO A 235 11.06 -4.18 -0.62
C PRO A 235 9.83 -5.01 -1.02
N GLY A 236 8.77 -4.30 -1.41
CA GLY A 236 7.49 -4.85 -1.85
C GLY A 236 6.65 -3.71 -2.40
N ASN A 237 5.74 -4.01 -3.32
CA ASN A 237 4.88 -3.03 -3.95
C ASN A 237 3.40 -3.18 -3.57
N CYS A 238 3.04 -4.29 -2.91
CA CYS A 238 1.72 -4.53 -2.35
C CYS A 238 1.84 -4.79 -0.84
N PHE A 239 1.12 -4.01 -0.04
CA PHE A 239 1.10 -4.07 1.41
C PHE A 239 -0.32 -4.38 1.87
N LEU A 240 -0.59 -5.60 2.33
CA LEU A 240 -1.92 -5.99 2.78
C LEU A 240 -2.25 -5.32 4.12
N LYS A 241 -3.47 -4.81 4.25
CA LYS A 241 -3.91 -3.99 5.38
C LYS A 241 -5.08 -4.62 6.11
N ASN A 242 -5.05 -4.55 7.44
CA ASN A 242 -6.15 -4.94 8.33
C ASN A 242 -7.10 -3.76 8.63
N SER A 243 -6.59 -2.52 8.60
CA SER A 243 -7.40 -1.37 8.99
C SER A 243 -8.51 -1.08 7.98
N THR A 244 -9.62 -0.53 8.46
CA THR A 244 -10.68 0.09 7.65
C THR A 244 -10.59 1.61 7.66
N THR A 245 -9.56 2.17 8.32
CA THR A 245 -9.32 3.60 8.54
C THR A 245 -7.89 3.99 8.15
N GLY A 246 -7.63 5.30 8.03
CA GLY A 246 -6.27 5.80 7.77
C GLY A 246 -5.90 5.90 6.30
N ILE A 247 -6.85 5.74 5.36
CA ILE A 247 -6.60 6.07 3.95
C ILE A 247 -6.55 7.60 3.81
N GLY A 248 -5.35 8.15 3.76
CA GLY A 248 -5.08 9.58 3.66
C GLY A 248 -4.73 10.00 2.23
N VAL A 249 -4.24 11.23 2.12
CA VAL A 249 -3.55 11.74 0.93
C VAL A 249 -2.27 10.94 0.72
N ASN A 250 -1.84 10.77 -0.53
CA ASN A 250 -0.55 10.19 -0.87
C ASN A 250 0.61 11.00 -0.24
N ASP A 251 1.25 10.43 0.78
CA ASP A 251 2.40 11.02 1.48
C ASP A 251 3.69 11.01 0.64
N ARG A 252 3.69 10.30 -0.49
CA ARG A 252 4.82 10.19 -1.43
C ARG A 252 4.65 11.02 -2.69
N GLU A 253 3.58 11.81 -2.77
CA GLU A 253 3.31 12.71 -3.90
C GLU A 253 4.47 13.68 -4.15
N ALA A 254 5.07 14.22 -3.09
CA ALA A 254 6.21 15.13 -3.18
C ALA A 254 7.47 14.49 -3.80
N ALA A 255 7.58 13.16 -3.76
CA ALA A 255 8.65 12.40 -4.38
C ALA A 255 8.29 11.95 -5.81
N GLY A 256 7.13 12.33 -6.34
CA GLY A 256 6.65 11.90 -7.66
C GLY A 256 6.29 10.42 -7.72
N ILE A 257 5.98 9.79 -6.58
CA ILE A 257 5.64 8.37 -6.50
C ILE A 257 4.12 8.23 -6.38
N GLU A 258 3.53 7.45 -7.29
CA GLU A 258 2.13 7.08 -7.21
C GLU A 258 1.90 6.09 -6.07
N VAL A 259 0.91 6.38 -5.23
CA VAL A 259 0.40 5.43 -4.25
C VAL A 259 -1.10 5.37 -4.40
N VAL A 260 -1.61 4.14 -4.53
CA VAL A 260 -3.04 3.86 -4.54
C VAL A 260 -3.42 3.01 -3.35
N ALA A 261 -4.57 3.33 -2.75
CA ALA A 261 -5.17 2.52 -1.71
C ALA A 261 -6.21 1.61 -2.35
N LEU A 262 -6.05 0.31 -2.13
CA LEU A 262 -6.97 -0.71 -2.60
C LEU A 262 -7.87 -1.10 -1.43
N CYS A 263 -9.17 -1.16 -1.67
CA CYS A 263 -10.15 -1.52 -0.66
C CYS A 263 -11.09 -2.60 -1.17
N MET A 264 -11.27 -3.69 -0.43
CA MET A 264 -12.31 -4.66 -0.77
C MET A 264 -13.70 -4.01 -0.61
N GLU A 265 -14.64 -4.41 -1.47
CA GLU A 265 -15.99 -3.84 -1.44
C GLU A 265 -16.62 -3.90 -0.03
N GLY A 266 -17.21 -2.77 0.39
CA GLY A 266 -17.85 -2.61 1.69
C GLY A 266 -16.91 -2.55 2.90
N GLN A 267 -15.59 -2.68 2.74
CA GLN A 267 -14.67 -2.69 3.89
C GLN A 267 -14.15 -1.30 4.31
N CYS A 268 -14.09 -0.31 3.40
CA CYS A 268 -13.53 1.03 3.69
C CYS A 268 -14.56 2.14 3.44
N ASN A 269 -15.74 1.97 4.02
CA ASN A 269 -16.81 2.96 3.98
C ASN A 269 -16.40 4.19 4.81
N GLY A 270 -16.46 5.39 4.22
CA GLY A 270 -16.26 6.65 4.94
C GLY A 270 -14.94 7.40 4.70
N ILE A 271 -14.09 6.98 3.75
CA ILE A 271 -12.80 7.65 3.54
C ILE A 271 -12.72 8.42 2.20
N GLY A 272 -12.61 9.75 2.26
CA GLY A 272 -12.42 10.60 1.08
C GLY A 272 -13.71 11.18 0.48
N THR A 273 -14.76 11.36 1.28
CA THR A 273 -15.93 12.19 0.92
C THR A 273 -15.78 13.65 1.37
N GLY A 274 -14.57 14.07 1.75
CA GLY A 274 -14.27 15.42 2.24
C GLY A 274 -13.42 16.20 1.26
#